data_AF-A0A9D8VGW9-F1
#
_entry.id   AF-A0A9D8VGW9-F1
#
_cell.length_a   1.000
_cell.length_b   1.000
_cell.length_c   1.000
_cell.angle_alpha   90.00
_cell.angle_beta   90.00
_cell.angle_gamma   90.00
#
_symmetry.space_group_name_H-M   'P 1'
#
loop_
_entity.id
_entity.type
_entity.pdbx_description
1 polymer ?
#
loop_
_entity_poly.entity_id
_entity_poly.type
_entity_poly.pdbx_seq_one_letter_code
_entity_poly.pdbx_strand_id
1 'polypeptide(L)'
;MANTRSYLNDGQFYIADQTENLLIIPNTWTLVENMGVFTSEGVTQNTVQFEEIETRYGLVKDAIRGTRHQVASDQRRQLRAFAIPHFNQDDYITPEDIQGKRAFGADREETLNEVRARKLETIRRNWANTAEVASVSAIVTGKSYAPAGTIEYDWYDLMGKTRKVVGFDLTNPTADVMGKTEEIFVHMQDNSQDGLIRGDFVALCSPEFFTALINHPSIKEFYKAYQASPQYWRERLTARGLDLRFREFYFGNIHFIEYRGVDPYGNRLIPAGDAYFIPTDSGDLFARYFGPGSTFDDLGTLGKELYATERMAEDRRSILIETESNFIHVLRRPQMIVRGTVNA
;
A
#
# COMPACT_ATOMS: atom_id res chain seq x y z
N MET A 1 13.47 -24.07 39.19
CA MET A 1 14.60 -24.60 38.40
C MET A 1 14.10 -25.82 37.67
N ALA A 2 13.67 -25.68 36.41
CA ALA A 2 13.18 -26.80 35.63
C ALA A 2 14.29 -27.31 34.71
N ASN A 3 14.67 -28.57 34.89
CA ASN A 3 15.73 -29.24 34.15
C ASN A 3 15.20 -29.67 32.78
N THR A 4 15.61 -28.99 31.69
CA THR A 4 15.36 -29.50 30.33
C THR A 4 16.36 -30.63 30.06
N ARG A 5 15.87 -31.85 29.81
CA ARG A 5 16.72 -33.01 29.47
C ARG A 5 16.93 -33.07 27.95
N SER A 6 18.18 -32.96 27.51
CA SER A 6 18.60 -33.17 26.12
C SER A 6 18.71 -34.67 25.82
N TYR A 7 18.25 -35.11 24.64
CA TYR A 7 18.34 -36.50 24.17
C TYR A 7 19.42 -36.73 23.10
N LEU A 8 20.34 -35.78 22.91
CA LEU A 8 21.44 -35.95 21.96
C LEU A 8 22.69 -36.52 22.65
N ASN A 9 23.07 -37.73 22.22
CA ASN A 9 24.25 -38.56 22.55
C ASN A 9 24.25 -39.38 23.86
N ASP A 10 24.30 -40.71 23.68
CA ASP A 10 24.90 -41.71 24.57
C ASP A 10 24.58 -41.66 26.08
N GLY A 11 23.29 -41.71 26.44
CA GLY A 11 22.86 -42.16 27.77
C GLY A 11 23.32 -41.32 28.97
N GLN A 12 23.91 -40.14 28.76
CA GLN A 12 24.32 -39.21 29.80
C GLN A 12 23.35 -38.02 29.83
N PHE A 13 22.61 -37.90 30.94
CA PHE A 13 21.68 -36.80 31.16
C PHE A 13 22.44 -35.53 31.54
N TYR A 14 22.72 -34.67 30.56
CA TYR A 14 23.22 -33.32 30.83
C TYR A 14 22.07 -32.37 31.14
N ILE A 15 22.20 -31.59 32.22
CA ILE A 15 21.34 -30.44 32.52
C ILE A 15 21.98 -29.25 31.80
N ALA A 16 21.25 -28.64 30.88
CA ALA A 16 21.68 -27.43 30.18
C ALA A 16 20.82 -26.27 30.66
N ASP A 17 21.47 -25.20 31.12
CA ASP A 17 20.80 -23.94 31.44
C ASP A 17 20.37 -23.27 30.12
N GLN A 18 19.12 -22.85 30.08
CA GLN A 18 18.62 -22.10 28.94
C GLN A 18 18.94 -20.62 29.10
N THR A 19 19.55 -20.05 28.07
CA THR A 19 19.81 -18.62 27.96
C THR A 19 18.59 -17.89 27.40
N GLU A 20 18.65 -16.56 27.33
CA GLU A 20 17.57 -15.73 26.81
C GLU A 20 17.13 -16.17 25.41
N ASN A 21 15.81 -16.29 25.22
CA ASN A 21 15.23 -16.67 23.93
C ASN A 21 15.15 -15.45 23.01
N LEU A 22 15.56 -15.62 21.75
CA LEU A 22 15.43 -14.61 20.71
C LEU A 22 14.24 -14.93 19.80
N LEU A 23 13.32 -13.98 19.66
CA LEU A 23 12.25 -14.05 18.66
C LEU A 23 12.62 -13.19 17.45
N ILE A 24 12.79 -13.80 16.29
CA ILE A 24 13.07 -13.09 15.04
C ILE A 24 11.75 -12.84 14.32
N ILE A 25 11.41 -11.57 14.19
CA ILE A 25 10.22 -11.10 13.46
C ILE A 25 10.70 -10.31 12.24
N PRO A 26 10.24 -10.63 11.01
CA PRO A 26 10.52 -9.82 9.84
C PRO A 26 9.99 -8.39 9.97
N ASN A 27 10.68 -7.42 9.37
CA ASN A 27 10.21 -6.04 9.33
C ASN A 27 8.93 -5.93 8.50
N THR A 28 7.91 -5.28 9.06
CA THR A 28 6.68 -4.91 8.35
C THR A 28 6.78 -3.47 7.85
N TRP A 29 6.26 -3.24 6.64
CA TRP A 29 6.16 -1.92 6.03
C TRP A 29 4.67 -1.60 5.86
N THR A 30 4.22 -0.43 6.31
CA THR A 30 2.80 -0.03 6.32
C THR A 30 2.65 1.45 5.95
N LEU A 31 3.52 1.98 5.11
CA LEU A 31 3.57 3.41 4.83
C LEU A 31 2.31 3.86 4.10
N VAL A 32 1.90 3.15 3.05
CA VAL A 32 0.76 3.57 2.23
C VAL A 32 -0.55 3.48 3.00
N GLU A 33 -0.72 2.42 3.79
CA GLU A 33 -1.85 2.31 4.70
C GLU A 33 -1.85 3.44 5.75
N ASN A 34 -0.70 3.77 6.35
CA ASN A 34 -0.59 4.86 7.33
C ASN A 34 -0.84 6.26 6.74
N MET A 35 -0.54 6.46 5.46
CA MET A 35 -0.86 7.71 4.76
C MET A 35 -2.37 7.85 4.49
N GLY A 36 -3.15 6.77 4.58
CA GLY A 36 -4.60 6.82 4.37
C GLY A 36 -5.01 7.21 2.95
N VAL A 37 -4.15 6.94 1.96
CA VAL A 37 -4.37 7.33 0.55
C VAL A 37 -5.60 6.65 -0.04
N PHE A 38 -5.84 5.39 0.31
CA PHE A 38 -7.01 4.62 -0.14
C PHE A 38 -8.17 4.81 0.83
N THR A 39 -9.30 5.30 0.32
CA THR A 39 -10.55 5.33 1.08
C THR A 39 -11.19 3.95 1.11
N SER A 40 -11.47 3.43 2.31
CA SER A 40 -12.05 2.10 2.48
C SER A 40 -13.58 2.14 2.53
N GLU A 41 -14.23 1.31 1.70
CA GLU A 41 -15.68 1.22 1.61
C GLU A 41 -16.13 -0.25 1.50
N GLY A 42 -17.11 -0.64 2.32
CA GLY A 42 -17.75 -1.96 2.23
C GLY A 42 -18.90 -1.93 1.23
N VAL A 43 -19.00 -2.95 0.38
CA VAL A 43 -20.14 -3.17 -0.52
C VAL A 43 -20.84 -4.49 -0.16
N THR A 44 -22.11 -4.62 -0.55
CA THR A 44 -22.92 -5.81 -0.25
C THR A 44 -22.87 -6.87 -1.35
N GLN A 45 -22.16 -6.60 -2.45
CA GLN A 45 -22.08 -7.45 -3.64
C GLN A 45 -20.63 -7.77 -3.96
N ASN A 46 -20.40 -8.85 -4.71
CA ASN A 46 -19.06 -9.23 -5.19
C ASN A 46 -18.61 -8.43 -6.41
N THR A 47 -19.43 -7.47 -6.85
CA THR A 47 -19.11 -6.56 -7.95
C THR A 47 -19.31 -5.12 -7.51
N VAL A 48 -18.33 -4.28 -7.81
CA VAL A 48 -18.42 -2.83 -7.62
C VAL A 48 -18.79 -2.20 -8.95
N GLN A 49 -19.71 -1.25 -8.92
CA GLN A 49 -20.07 -0.45 -10.09
C GLN A 49 -20.01 1.03 -9.74
N PHE A 50 -19.44 1.84 -10.62
CA PHE A 50 -19.55 3.29 -10.53
C PHE A 50 -19.84 3.90 -11.89
N GLU A 51 -20.60 4.99 -11.89
CA GLU A 51 -20.94 5.77 -13.08
C GLU A 51 -19.98 6.95 -13.19
N GLU A 52 -19.28 7.04 -14.32
CA GLU A 52 -18.46 8.19 -14.69
C GLU A 52 -19.30 9.15 -15.53
N ILE A 53 -19.39 10.41 -15.09
CA ILE A 53 -20.07 11.49 -15.82
C ILE A 53 -19.04 12.53 -16.25
N GLU A 54 -18.77 12.62 -17.55
CA GLU A 54 -17.90 13.63 -18.13
C GLU A 54 -18.70 14.89 -18.43
N THR A 55 -18.45 15.95 -17.68
CA THR A 55 -19.03 17.28 -17.94
C THR A 55 -18.05 18.10 -18.76
N ARG A 56 -18.52 18.66 -19.87
CA ARG A 56 -17.73 19.57 -20.70
C ARG A 56 -18.27 20.98 -20.60
N TYR A 57 -17.37 21.94 -20.47
CA TYR A 57 -17.71 23.35 -20.59
C TYR A 57 -17.52 23.78 -22.04
N GLY A 58 -18.58 24.28 -22.65
CA GLY A 58 -18.53 24.93 -23.96
C GLY A 58 -18.60 26.44 -23.80
N LEU A 59 -17.83 27.17 -24.59
CA LEU A 59 -18.04 28.62 -24.72
C LEU A 59 -19.29 28.86 -25.56
N VAL A 60 -20.21 29.67 -25.05
CA VAL A 60 -21.38 30.15 -25.81
C VAL A 60 -20.87 31.11 -26.89
N LYS A 61 -21.12 30.82 -28.16
CA LYS A 61 -20.68 31.69 -29.26
C LYS A 61 -21.66 32.84 -29.45
N ASP A 62 -21.20 33.95 -29.99
CA ASP A 62 -22.08 35.03 -30.42
C ASP A 62 -23.00 34.56 -31.56
N ALA A 63 -24.18 35.17 -31.64
CA ALA A 63 -25.20 34.83 -32.62
C ALA A 63 -25.85 36.12 -33.12
N ILE A 64 -26.05 36.21 -34.44
CA ILE A 64 -26.71 37.38 -35.04
C ILE A 64 -28.17 37.42 -34.58
N ARG A 65 -28.66 38.62 -34.25
CA ARG A 65 -30.05 38.81 -33.80
C ARG A 65 -31.02 38.21 -34.84
N GLY A 66 -31.84 37.26 -34.42
CA GLY A 66 -32.80 36.57 -35.28
C GLY A 66 -32.40 35.13 -35.66
N THR A 67 -31.18 34.68 -35.36
CA THR A 67 -30.81 33.27 -35.54
C THR A 67 -31.30 32.40 -34.38
N ARG A 68 -31.51 31.10 -34.64
CA ARG A 68 -31.91 30.12 -33.62
C ARG A 68 -30.85 30.03 -32.51
N HIS A 69 -31.31 29.84 -31.27
CA HIS A 69 -30.44 29.64 -30.11
C HIS A 69 -29.55 28.39 -30.26
N GLN A 70 -28.34 28.47 -29.71
CA GLN A 70 -27.46 27.30 -29.57
C GLN A 70 -28.07 26.35 -28.53
N VAL A 71 -27.97 25.04 -28.80
CA VAL A 71 -28.46 23.98 -27.93
C VAL A 71 -27.25 23.28 -27.31
N ALA A 72 -27.28 23.07 -26.00
CA ALA A 72 -26.24 22.32 -25.30
C ALA A 72 -26.32 20.82 -25.64
N SER A 73 -25.18 20.14 -25.61
CA SER A 73 -25.12 18.69 -25.65
C SER A 73 -25.24 18.11 -24.23
N ASP A 74 -25.86 16.94 -24.10
CA ASP A 74 -25.93 16.23 -22.83
C ASP A 74 -24.55 15.71 -22.37
N GLN A 75 -24.43 15.46 -21.06
CA GLN A 75 -23.23 14.88 -20.45
C GLN A 75 -23.04 13.43 -20.91
N ARG A 76 -21.78 13.03 -21.09
CA ARG A 76 -21.45 11.63 -21.43
C ARG A 76 -21.38 10.81 -20.15
N ARG A 77 -22.14 9.72 -20.10
CA ARG A 77 -22.19 8.77 -18.97
C ARG A 77 -21.57 7.44 -19.38
N GLN A 78 -20.73 6.87 -18.52
CA GLN A 78 -20.15 5.53 -18.71
C GLN A 78 -20.26 4.73 -17.42
N LEU A 79 -20.81 3.53 -17.50
CA LEU A 79 -20.86 2.61 -16.36
C LEU A 79 -19.60 1.75 -16.35
N ARG A 80 -18.91 1.68 -15.21
CA ARG A 80 -17.75 0.83 -15.00
C ARG A 80 -18.04 -0.18 -13.91
N ALA A 81 -17.77 -1.46 -14.18
CA ALA A 81 -18.07 -2.56 -13.28
C ALA A 81 -16.85 -3.48 -13.13
N PHE A 82 -16.58 -3.92 -11.90
CA PHE A 82 -15.43 -4.76 -11.57
C PHE A 82 -15.86 -5.84 -10.59
N ALA A 83 -15.31 -7.05 -10.75
CA ALA A 83 -15.43 -8.10 -9.75
C ALA A 83 -14.39 -7.91 -8.65
N ILE A 84 -14.79 -8.14 -7.41
CA ILE A 84 -13.89 -8.11 -6.25
C ILE A 84 -13.19 -9.48 -6.15
N PRO A 85 -11.84 -9.53 -6.16
CA PRO A 85 -11.11 -10.76 -5.91
C PRO A 85 -11.36 -11.31 -4.51
N HIS A 86 -11.33 -12.64 -4.40
CA HIS A 86 -11.43 -13.37 -3.14
C HIS A 86 -10.04 -13.81 -2.69
N PHE A 87 -9.69 -13.52 -1.44
CA PHE A 87 -8.46 -13.99 -0.81
C PHE A 87 -8.82 -14.74 0.47
N ASN A 88 -8.21 -15.91 0.69
CA ASN A 88 -8.37 -16.70 1.88
C ASN A 88 -7.03 -17.19 2.43
N GLN A 89 -6.95 -17.31 3.74
CA GLN A 89 -5.82 -17.88 4.45
C GLN A 89 -6.31 -18.60 5.68
N ASP A 90 -6.24 -19.93 5.65
CA ASP A 90 -6.68 -20.78 6.75
C ASP A 90 -5.48 -21.34 7.52
N ASP A 91 -5.70 -21.59 8.80
CA ASP A 91 -4.77 -22.31 9.67
C ASP A 91 -5.56 -23.25 10.59
N TYR A 92 -4.88 -24.14 11.29
CA TYR A 92 -5.49 -25.05 12.24
C TYR A 92 -4.58 -25.29 13.45
N ILE A 93 -5.19 -25.67 14.57
CA ILE A 93 -4.52 -26.05 15.81
C ILE A 93 -4.78 -27.53 16.06
N THR A 94 -3.72 -28.32 16.19
CA THR A 94 -3.82 -29.75 16.55
C THR A 94 -3.40 -29.99 18.01
N PRO A 95 -3.76 -31.13 18.62
CA PRO A 95 -3.23 -31.53 19.92
C PRO A 95 -1.71 -31.61 19.96
N GLU A 96 -1.06 -31.97 18.85
CA GLU A 96 0.40 -32.06 18.71
C GLU A 96 1.09 -30.69 18.76
N ASP A 97 0.35 -29.60 18.50
CA ASP A 97 0.87 -28.24 18.65
C ASP A 97 0.95 -27.77 20.11
N ILE A 98 0.34 -28.52 21.03
CA ILE A 98 0.24 -28.21 22.45
C ILE A 98 1.05 -29.24 23.25
N GLN A 99 0.80 -30.52 23.01
CA GLN A 99 1.40 -31.61 23.78
C GLN A 99 2.92 -31.66 23.58
N GLY A 100 3.67 -31.59 24.68
CA GLY A 100 5.13 -31.64 24.64
C GLY A 100 5.81 -30.43 23.99
N LYS A 101 5.05 -29.41 23.56
CA LYS A 101 5.61 -28.13 23.09
C LYS A 101 5.68 -27.15 24.24
N ARG A 102 6.89 -26.65 24.49
CA ARG A 102 7.16 -25.71 25.57
C ARG A 102 6.84 -24.29 25.13
N ALA A 103 6.24 -23.51 26.04
CA ALA A 103 5.97 -22.10 25.82
C ALA A 103 7.27 -21.28 25.63
N PHE A 104 7.21 -20.24 24.79
CA PHE A 104 8.34 -19.34 24.60
C PHE A 104 8.64 -18.57 25.91
N GLY A 105 9.85 -18.73 26.43
CA GLY A 105 10.31 -18.02 27.64
C GLY A 105 9.77 -18.57 28.96
N ALA A 106 9.07 -19.71 28.96
CA ALA A 106 8.56 -20.33 30.18
C ALA A 106 8.81 -21.84 30.21
N ASP A 107 9.08 -22.36 31.40
CA ASP A 107 9.27 -23.80 31.63
C ASP A 107 7.95 -24.50 31.96
N ARG A 108 6.98 -24.34 31.06
CA ARG A 108 5.72 -25.08 31.05
C ARG A 108 5.29 -25.37 29.61
N GLU A 109 4.36 -26.31 29.46
CA GLU A 109 3.70 -26.52 28.17
C GLU A 109 2.97 -25.25 27.71
N GLU A 110 2.98 -25.05 26.40
CA GLU A 110 2.23 -23.99 25.74
C GLU A 110 0.73 -24.27 25.90
N THR A 111 -0.05 -23.27 26.32
CA THR A 111 -1.50 -23.44 26.44
C THR A 111 -2.19 -23.26 25.09
N LEU A 112 -3.38 -23.84 24.94
CA LEU A 112 -4.22 -23.64 23.75
C LEU A 112 -4.41 -22.15 23.40
N ASN A 113 -4.63 -21.30 24.40
CA ASN A 113 -4.83 -19.86 24.19
C ASN A 113 -3.57 -19.16 23.67
N GLU A 114 -2.38 -19.61 24.06
CA GLU A 114 -1.10 -19.06 23.58
C GLU A 114 -0.85 -19.47 22.13
N VAL A 115 -1.07 -20.74 21.78
CA VAL A 115 -0.97 -21.22 20.39
C VAL A 115 -1.95 -20.47 19.49
N ARG A 116 -3.19 -20.29 19.96
CA ARG A 116 -4.22 -19.53 19.26
C ARG A 116 -3.80 -18.09 19.02
N ALA A 117 -3.35 -17.39 20.06
CA ALA A 117 -2.91 -16.00 19.95
C ALA A 117 -1.75 -15.85 18.95
N ARG A 118 -0.76 -16.75 19.00
CA ARG A 118 0.39 -16.75 18.07
C ARG A 118 -0.04 -16.94 16.61
N LYS A 119 -0.94 -17.88 16.34
CA LYS A 119 -1.46 -18.13 14.99
C LYS A 119 -2.28 -16.95 14.47
N LEU A 120 -3.20 -16.42 15.29
CA LEU A 120 -4.00 -15.25 14.92
C LEU A 120 -3.15 -14.00 14.69
N GLU A 121 -2.08 -13.80 15.48
CA GLU A 121 -1.14 -12.71 15.26
C GLU A 121 -0.41 -12.87 13.92
N THR A 122 0.02 -14.08 13.58
CA THR A 122 0.68 -14.39 12.31
C THR A 122 -0.26 -14.10 11.13
N ILE A 123 -1.50 -14.59 11.20
CA ILE A 123 -2.53 -14.36 10.18
C ILE A 123 -2.79 -12.85 10.02
N ARG A 124 -2.99 -12.12 11.13
CA ARG A 124 -3.22 -10.67 11.10
C ARG A 124 -2.06 -9.91 10.44
N ARG A 125 -0.82 -10.31 10.71
CA ARG A 125 0.37 -9.71 10.08
C ARG A 125 0.43 -10.00 8.59
N ASN A 126 0.08 -11.21 8.17
CA ASN A 126 0.02 -11.58 6.75
C ASN A 126 -1.03 -10.75 6.00
N TRP A 127 -2.21 -10.54 6.60
CA TRP A 127 -3.24 -9.68 6.03
C TRP A 127 -2.80 -8.21 5.93
N ALA A 128 -2.19 -7.67 6.98
CA ALA A 128 -1.67 -6.30 6.95
C ALA A 128 -0.58 -6.11 5.88
N ASN A 129 0.34 -7.07 5.75
CA ASN A 129 1.36 -7.04 4.70
C ASN A 129 0.73 -7.15 3.30
N THR A 130 -0.27 -8.02 3.13
CA THR A 130 -0.97 -8.20 1.86
C THR A 130 -1.71 -6.93 1.45
N ALA A 131 -2.34 -6.23 2.40
CA ALA A 131 -2.99 -4.94 2.16
C ALA A 131 -1.99 -3.88 1.66
N GLU A 132 -0.86 -3.70 2.36
CA GLU A 132 0.18 -2.75 1.93
C GLU A 132 0.73 -3.11 0.53
N VAL A 133 1.08 -4.38 0.30
CA VAL A 133 1.60 -4.84 -1.00
C VAL A 133 0.58 -4.58 -2.09
N ALA A 134 -0.70 -4.83 -1.84
CA ALA A 134 -1.78 -4.57 -2.78
C ALA A 134 -1.92 -3.07 -3.08
N SER A 135 -1.94 -2.21 -2.06
CA SER A 135 -1.98 -0.75 -2.18
C SER A 135 -0.80 -0.20 -3.00
N VAL A 136 0.43 -0.62 -2.68
CA VAL A 136 1.63 -0.18 -3.40
C VAL A 136 1.66 -0.74 -4.82
N SER A 137 1.31 -2.01 -5.02
CA SER A 137 1.29 -2.63 -6.35
C SER A 137 0.29 -1.94 -7.29
N ALA A 138 -0.88 -1.52 -6.78
CA ALA A 138 -1.84 -0.75 -7.54
C ALA A 138 -1.24 0.58 -8.00
N ILE A 139 -0.58 1.32 -7.10
CA ILE A 139 0.11 2.58 -7.44
C ILE A 139 1.25 2.34 -8.44
N VAL A 140 2.07 1.30 -8.26
CA VAL A 140 3.29 1.07 -9.05
C VAL A 140 2.98 0.51 -10.43
N THR A 141 2.08 -0.47 -10.52
CA THR A 141 1.77 -1.17 -11.77
C THR A 141 0.61 -0.50 -12.52
N GLY A 142 -0.30 0.18 -11.82
CA GLY A 142 -1.53 0.68 -12.41
C GLY A 142 -2.62 -0.39 -12.59
N LYS A 143 -2.45 -1.56 -11.95
CA LYS A 143 -3.35 -2.70 -12.11
C LYS A 143 -3.98 -3.15 -10.80
N SER A 144 -5.04 -3.95 -10.86
CA SER A 144 -5.59 -4.60 -9.67
C SER A 144 -4.60 -5.63 -9.11
N TYR A 145 -4.56 -5.76 -7.79
CA TYR A 145 -3.74 -6.76 -7.13
C TYR A 145 -4.34 -8.15 -7.34
N ALA A 146 -3.70 -8.96 -8.19
CA ALA A 146 -4.09 -10.33 -8.48
C ALA A 146 -2.84 -11.20 -8.68
N PRO A 147 -2.13 -11.60 -7.59
CA PRO A 147 -0.87 -12.32 -7.70
C PRO A 147 -0.98 -13.69 -8.40
N ALA A 148 -2.16 -14.30 -8.36
CA ALA A 148 -2.46 -15.56 -9.06
C ALA A 148 -2.98 -15.36 -10.50
N GLY A 149 -3.10 -14.12 -10.98
CA GLY A 149 -3.60 -13.80 -12.33
C GLY A 149 -5.08 -14.12 -12.55
N THR A 150 -5.88 -14.18 -11.48
CA THR A 150 -7.31 -14.55 -11.56
C THR A 150 -8.18 -13.42 -12.12
N ILE A 151 -8.22 -12.27 -11.42
CA ILE A 151 -9.03 -11.10 -11.80
C ILE A 151 -8.10 -9.89 -11.89
N GLU A 152 -7.54 -9.67 -13.06
CA GLU A 152 -6.63 -8.56 -13.36
C GLU A 152 -7.35 -7.48 -14.18
N TYR A 153 -7.31 -6.24 -13.68
CA TYR A 153 -7.77 -5.05 -14.38
C TYR A 153 -6.59 -4.10 -14.56
N ASP A 154 -6.42 -3.57 -15.76
CA ASP A 154 -5.55 -2.42 -16.00
C ASP A 154 -6.37 -1.13 -15.90
N TRP A 155 -6.08 -0.32 -14.88
CA TRP A 155 -6.84 0.90 -14.63
C TRP A 155 -6.59 1.97 -15.70
N TYR A 156 -5.40 2.00 -16.32
CA TYR A 156 -5.10 2.98 -17.37
C TYR A 156 -5.87 2.67 -18.64
N ASP A 157 -5.83 1.41 -19.10
CA ASP A 157 -6.56 0.98 -20.29
C ASP A 157 -8.06 1.11 -20.09
N LEU A 158 -8.56 0.70 -18.92
CA LEU A 158 -9.97 0.78 -18.60
C LEU A 158 -10.45 2.23 -18.60
N MET A 159 -9.73 3.15 -17.95
CA MET A 159 -10.11 4.57 -17.90
C MET A 159 -9.77 5.34 -19.19
N GLY A 160 -9.08 4.72 -20.17
CA GLY A 160 -8.61 5.39 -21.37
C GLY A 160 -7.61 6.51 -21.08
N LYS A 161 -6.77 6.32 -20.06
CA LYS A 161 -5.78 7.29 -19.58
C LYS A 161 -4.38 6.74 -19.79
N THR A 162 -3.38 7.62 -19.75
CA THR A 162 -1.97 7.22 -19.86
C THR A 162 -1.20 7.73 -18.64
N ARG A 163 -0.18 6.99 -18.23
CA ARG A 163 0.73 7.40 -17.16
C ARG A 163 1.76 8.38 -17.70
N LYS A 164 1.87 9.54 -17.06
CA LYS A 164 2.98 10.47 -17.29
C LYS A 164 4.26 9.90 -16.66
N VAL A 165 5.35 9.95 -17.42
CA VAL A 165 6.69 9.63 -16.96
C VAL A 165 7.55 10.90 -17.05
N VAL A 166 8.28 11.18 -15.98
CA VAL A 166 9.21 12.32 -15.88
C VAL A 166 10.61 11.79 -15.57
N GLY A 167 11.55 12.07 -16.47
CA GLY A 167 12.96 11.79 -16.24
C GLY A 167 13.63 12.87 -15.41
N PHE A 168 14.26 12.47 -14.31
CA PHE A 168 15.13 13.34 -13.53
C PHE A 168 16.58 12.95 -13.83
N ASP A 169 17.32 13.81 -14.52
CA ASP A 169 18.76 13.60 -14.77
C ASP A 169 19.58 13.89 -13.50
N LEU A 170 19.36 13.12 -12.44
CA LEU A 170 20.00 13.36 -11.13
C LEU A 170 21.50 13.03 -11.13
N THR A 171 22.01 12.43 -12.21
CA THR A 171 23.44 12.17 -12.39
C THR A 171 24.19 13.39 -12.90
N ASN A 172 23.49 14.30 -13.59
CA ASN A 172 24.06 15.52 -14.12
C ASN A 172 23.98 16.66 -13.09
N PRO A 173 25.12 17.20 -12.63
CA PRO A 173 25.13 18.23 -11.60
C PRO A 173 24.45 19.55 -12.00
N THR A 174 24.22 19.78 -13.30
CA THR A 174 23.57 20.99 -13.83
C THR A 174 22.09 20.78 -14.17
N ALA A 175 21.51 19.63 -13.82
CA ALA A 175 20.11 19.34 -14.13
C ALA A 175 19.16 20.27 -13.37
N ASP A 176 18.10 20.69 -14.06
CA ASP A 176 17.03 21.50 -13.47
C ASP A 176 16.02 20.60 -12.73
N VAL A 177 16.37 20.23 -11.50
CA VAL A 177 15.51 19.42 -10.63
C VAL A 177 14.21 20.15 -10.26
N MET A 178 14.25 21.49 -10.12
CA MET A 178 13.06 22.28 -9.79
C MET A 178 12.07 22.31 -10.96
N GLY A 179 12.55 22.51 -12.18
CA GLY A 179 11.73 22.45 -13.38
C GLY A 179 11.07 21.08 -13.56
N LYS A 180 11.75 19.99 -13.17
CA LYS A 180 11.18 18.64 -13.19
C LYS A 180 10.13 18.40 -12.11
N THR A 181 10.31 18.95 -10.90
CA THR A 181 9.24 18.91 -9.89
C THR A 181 8.03 19.75 -10.30
N GLU A 182 8.25 20.89 -10.93
CA GLU A 182 7.17 21.74 -11.45
C GLU A 182 6.42 21.06 -12.60
N GLU A 183 7.11 20.36 -13.50
CA GLU A 183 6.48 19.56 -14.57
C GLU A 183 5.48 18.54 -14.00
N ILE A 184 5.82 17.90 -12.88
CA ILE A 184 4.93 16.98 -12.17
C ILE A 184 3.76 17.72 -11.54
N PHE A 185 4.05 18.80 -10.83
CA PHE A 185 3.06 19.60 -10.12
C PHE A 185 1.97 20.11 -11.07
N VAL A 186 2.37 20.76 -12.17
CA VAL A 186 1.48 21.27 -13.22
C VAL A 186 0.68 20.14 -13.86
N HIS A 187 1.32 19.02 -14.20
CA HIS A 187 0.62 17.89 -14.79
C HIS A 187 -0.49 17.35 -13.87
N MET A 188 -0.20 17.20 -12.57
CA MET A 188 -1.19 16.72 -11.60
C MET A 188 -2.32 17.74 -11.41
N GLN A 189 -2.04 19.04 -11.38
CA GLN A 189 -3.08 20.07 -11.30
C GLN A 189 -4.00 20.08 -12.53
N ASP A 190 -3.44 20.03 -13.74
CA ASP A 190 -4.21 20.08 -14.99
C ASP A 190 -5.05 18.83 -15.22
N ASN A 191 -4.65 17.68 -14.67
CA ASN A 191 -5.28 16.37 -14.92
C ASN A 191 -6.12 15.83 -13.75
N SER A 192 -6.28 16.62 -12.68
CA SER A 192 -7.13 16.31 -11.52
C SER A 192 -8.59 16.06 -11.90
N GLN A 193 -9.15 16.90 -12.78
CA GLN A 193 -10.48 16.74 -13.38
C GLN A 193 -11.63 16.44 -12.40
N ASP A 194 -11.53 16.91 -11.15
CA ASP A 194 -12.54 16.77 -10.10
C ASP A 194 -13.06 18.13 -9.58
N GLY A 195 -12.70 19.22 -10.28
CA GLY A 195 -13.07 20.59 -9.90
C GLY A 195 -12.28 21.14 -8.71
N LEU A 196 -11.32 20.39 -8.17
CA LEU A 196 -10.44 20.81 -7.10
C LEU A 196 -9.02 21.07 -7.65
N ILE A 197 -8.38 22.10 -7.11
CA ILE A 197 -6.95 22.33 -7.33
C ILE A 197 -6.20 21.69 -6.16
N ARG A 198 -5.36 20.72 -6.46
CA ARG A 198 -4.53 20.02 -5.47
C ARG A 198 -3.20 20.71 -5.30
N GLY A 199 -2.80 20.88 -4.03
CA GLY A 199 -1.56 21.56 -3.65
C GLY A 199 -0.51 20.65 -3.01
N ASP A 200 -0.89 19.50 -2.45
CA ASP A 200 0.03 18.69 -1.65
C ASP A 200 0.20 17.30 -2.25
N PHE A 201 1.44 16.97 -2.62
CA PHE A 201 1.79 15.69 -3.23
C PHE A 201 2.86 14.95 -2.44
N VAL A 202 2.79 13.62 -2.46
CA VAL A 202 3.80 12.72 -1.88
C VAL A 202 4.47 11.93 -2.99
N ALA A 203 5.78 11.76 -2.91
CA ALA A 203 6.56 10.92 -3.80
C ALA A 203 7.12 9.71 -3.03
N LEU A 204 6.61 8.52 -3.34
CA LEU A 204 7.18 7.27 -2.85
C LEU A 204 8.41 6.92 -3.69
N CYS A 205 9.59 7.00 -3.08
CA CYS A 205 10.86 6.92 -3.78
C CYS A 205 11.60 5.62 -3.46
N SER A 206 12.22 5.03 -4.48
CA SER A 206 13.27 4.05 -4.24
C SER A 206 14.47 4.68 -3.51
N PRO A 207 15.22 3.90 -2.71
CA PRO A 207 16.49 4.30 -2.11
C PRO A 207 17.47 4.97 -3.08
N GLU A 208 17.56 4.48 -4.31
CA GLU A 208 18.43 5.00 -5.36
C GLU A 208 17.98 6.39 -5.81
N PHE A 209 16.69 6.55 -6.11
CA PHE A 209 16.11 7.85 -6.48
C PHE A 209 16.26 8.86 -5.35
N PHE A 210 15.90 8.47 -4.12
CA PHE A 210 15.97 9.36 -2.96
C PHE A 210 17.41 9.78 -2.66
N THR A 211 18.36 8.84 -2.71
CA THR A 211 19.77 9.12 -2.47
C THR A 211 20.37 10.01 -3.57
N ALA A 212 20.00 9.82 -4.83
CA ALA A 212 20.43 10.69 -5.92
C ALA A 212 19.86 12.11 -5.74
N LEU A 213 18.58 12.23 -5.38
CA LEU A 213 17.90 13.52 -5.17
C LEU A 213 18.58 14.36 -4.08
N ILE A 214 18.73 13.82 -2.88
CA ILE A 214 19.34 14.55 -1.75
C ILE A 214 20.83 14.86 -1.98
N ASN A 215 21.49 14.12 -2.86
CA ASN A 215 22.91 14.33 -3.17
C ASN A 215 23.14 15.32 -4.31
N HIS A 216 22.10 15.67 -5.07
CA HIS A 216 22.19 16.59 -6.18
C HIS A 216 22.69 17.98 -5.73
N PRO A 217 23.61 18.64 -6.47
CA PRO A 217 24.18 19.92 -6.06
C PRO A 217 23.14 21.01 -5.76
N SER A 218 22.13 21.19 -6.62
CA SER A 218 21.08 22.20 -6.41
C SER A 218 20.26 21.96 -5.15
N ILE A 219 20.02 20.68 -4.81
CA ILE A 219 19.29 20.28 -3.60
C ILE A 219 20.13 20.55 -2.35
N LYS A 220 21.43 20.23 -2.39
CA LYS A 220 22.37 20.55 -1.30
C LYS A 220 22.48 22.05 -1.07
N GLU A 221 22.51 22.85 -2.14
CA GLU A 221 22.52 24.32 -2.04
C GLU A 221 21.22 24.86 -1.43
N PHE A 222 20.06 24.38 -1.91
CA PHE A 222 18.76 24.74 -1.34
C PHE A 222 18.70 24.46 0.16
N TYR A 223 19.14 23.28 0.59
CA TYR A 223 19.09 22.89 2.00
C TYR A 223 20.02 23.72 2.90
N LYS A 224 21.23 24.05 2.40
CA LYS A 224 22.16 24.95 3.09
C LYS A 224 21.54 26.34 3.30
N ALA A 225 20.84 26.85 2.30
CA ALA A 225 20.19 28.16 2.37
C ALA A 225 18.99 28.17 3.33
N TYR A 226 18.20 27.09 3.37
CA TYR A 226 16.94 27.04 4.12
C TYR A 226 17.10 26.77 5.63
N GLN A 227 18.01 25.87 6.05
CA GLN A 227 18.09 25.47 7.46
C GLN A 227 19.03 26.32 8.34
N ALA A 228 19.93 27.12 7.77
CA ALA A 228 20.92 27.94 8.49
C ALA A 228 21.67 27.23 9.65
N SER A 229 21.68 25.88 9.69
CA SER A 229 22.07 25.09 10.86
C SER A 229 22.97 23.92 10.45
N PRO A 230 24.14 23.74 11.09
CA PRO A 230 25.13 22.70 10.76
C PRO A 230 24.76 21.27 11.21
N GLN A 231 23.49 21.00 11.53
CA GLN A 231 22.98 19.68 11.92
C GLN A 231 22.87 18.67 10.75
N TYR A 232 23.14 19.12 9.52
CA TYR A 232 23.01 18.36 8.27
C TYR A 232 23.68 16.99 8.20
N TRP A 233 24.85 16.80 8.85
CA TRP A 233 25.52 15.50 8.90
C TRP A 233 25.10 14.63 10.09
N ARG A 234 24.33 15.19 11.05
CA ARG A 234 23.97 14.49 12.29
C ARG A 234 22.58 13.86 12.23
N GLU A 235 21.68 14.39 11.41
CA GLU A 235 20.29 13.93 11.34
C GLU A 235 20.04 13.11 10.06
N ARG A 236 19.37 11.96 10.18
CA ARG A 236 19.12 11.02 9.07
C ARG A 236 18.07 11.51 8.06
N LEU A 237 17.59 12.76 8.18
CA LEU A 237 16.34 13.24 7.57
C LEU A 237 15.15 12.37 8.02
N THR A 238 15.07 12.11 9.33
CA THR A 238 14.07 11.23 9.91
C THR A 238 12.68 11.83 9.73
N ALA A 239 11.73 11.05 9.22
CA ALA A 239 10.41 11.55 8.89
C ALA A 239 9.65 12.07 10.13
N ARG A 240 9.21 13.33 10.13
CA ARG A 240 8.48 13.95 11.24
C ARG A 240 7.00 13.57 11.15
N GLY A 241 6.58 12.61 11.97
CA GLY A 241 5.18 12.14 12.02
C GLY A 241 4.95 10.78 11.36
N LEU A 242 5.97 10.22 10.71
CA LEU A 242 6.02 8.83 10.24
C LEU A 242 7.05 8.04 11.07
N ASP A 243 7.05 6.71 10.95
CA ASP A 243 8.00 5.84 11.66
C ASP A 243 9.47 6.24 11.36
N LEU A 244 10.34 6.20 12.38
CA LEU A 244 11.78 6.51 12.32
C LEU A 244 12.53 5.70 11.26
N ARG A 245 11.91 4.63 10.74
CA ARG A 245 12.40 3.83 9.61
C ARG A 245 12.57 4.65 8.33
N PHE A 246 11.67 5.60 8.07
CA PHE A 246 11.60 6.35 6.82
C PHE A 246 12.46 7.61 6.84
N ARG A 247 12.95 7.98 5.66
CA ARG A 247 13.58 9.27 5.41
C ARG A 247 12.65 10.12 4.58
N GLU A 248 12.52 11.39 4.93
CA GLU A 248 11.68 12.33 4.18
C GLU A 248 12.49 13.53 3.71
N PHE A 249 12.08 14.11 2.59
CA PHE A 249 12.66 15.33 2.07
C PHE A 249 11.55 16.15 1.41
N TYR A 250 11.41 17.42 1.78
CA TYR A 250 10.40 18.30 1.23
C TYR A 250 11.04 19.32 0.28
N PHE A 251 10.60 19.34 -0.97
CA PHE A 251 11.12 20.20 -2.01
C PHE A 251 10.10 20.39 -3.14
N GLY A 252 10.01 21.61 -3.68
CA GLY A 252 9.08 21.89 -4.79
C GLY A 252 7.61 21.60 -4.45
N ASN A 253 7.22 21.79 -3.18
CA ASN A 253 5.89 21.45 -2.65
C ASN A 253 5.51 19.96 -2.77
N ILE A 254 6.52 19.08 -2.80
CA ILE A 254 6.36 17.63 -2.83
C ILE A 254 7.10 17.02 -1.63
N HIS A 255 6.42 16.12 -0.92
CA HIS A 255 6.99 15.32 0.16
C HIS A 255 7.58 14.03 -0.40
N PHE A 256 8.90 13.97 -0.56
CA PHE A 256 9.61 12.76 -0.97
C PHE A 256 9.83 11.85 0.24
N ILE A 257 9.43 10.58 0.14
CA ILE A 257 9.60 9.59 1.20
C ILE A 257 10.37 8.40 0.63
N GLU A 258 11.47 8.03 1.28
CA GLU A 258 12.24 6.83 0.92
C GLU A 258 11.47 5.58 1.36
N TYR A 259 11.01 4.78 0.40
CA TYR A 259 10.30 3.54 0.66
C TYR A 259 11.18 2.32 0.41
N ARG A 260 11.45 1.57 1.48
CA ARG A 260 12.30 0.36 1.48
C ARG A 260 11.50 -0.94 1.58
N GLY A 261 10.19 -0.85 1.34
CA GLY A 261 9.28 -1.99 1.40
C GLY A 261 9.67 -3.10 0.44
N VAL A 262 9.64 -4.33 0.95
CA VAL A 262 9.81 -5.57 0.19
C VAL A 262 8.62 -6.48 0.47
N ASP A 263 8.22 -7.25 -0.54
CA ASP A 263 7.24 -8.31 -0.36
C ASP A 263 7.85 -9.49 0.43
N PRO A 264 7.03 -10.47 0.87
CA PRO A 264 7.53 -11.65 1.58
C PRO A 264 8.53 -12.51 0.81
N TYR A 265 8.65 -12.30 -0.50
CA TYR A 265 9.55 -13.03 -1.39
C TYR A 265 10.86 -12.26 -1.68
N GLY A 266 11.02 -11.07 -1.09
CA GLY A 266 12.20 -10.22 -1.24
C GLY A 266 12.16 -9.29 -2.46
N ASN A 267 11.05 -9.23 -3.19
CA ASN A 267 10.90 -8.28 -4.29
C ASN A 267 10.62 -6.88 -3.74
N ARG A 268 11.27 -5.88 -4.32
CA ARG A 268 11.08 -4.48 -3.92
C ARG A 268 9.73 -3.99 -4.43
N LEU A 269 8.99 -3.32 -3.54
CA LEU A 269 7.68 -2.78 -3.90
C LEU A 269 7.80 -1.56 -4.83
N ILE A 270 8.86 -0.76 -4.68
CA ILE A 270 9.20 0.30 -5.63
C ILE A 270 10.46 -0.10 -6.41
N PRO A 271 10.40 -0.14 -7.76
CA PRO A 271 11.55 -0.47 -8.59
C PRO A 271 12.73 0.48 -8.36
N ALA A 272 13.95 -0.06 -8.52
CA ALA A 272 15.17 0.71 -8.33
C ALA A 272 15.25 1.88 -9.32
N GLY A 273 15.56 3.08 -8.82
CA GLY A 273 15.65 4.29 -9.65
C GLY A 273 14.31 4.92 -10.00
N ASP A 274 13.20 4.39 -9.49
CA ASP A 274 11.88 4.96 -9.71
C ASP A 274 11.36 5.72 -8.49
N ALA A 275 10.45 6.65 -8.73
CA ALA A 275 9.60 7.30 -7.76
C ALA A 275 8.16 7.40 -8.29
N TYR A 276 7.17 7.32 -7.41
CA TYR A 276 5.76 7.44 -7.76
C TYR A 276 5.14 8.60 -7.00
N PHE A 277 4.66 9.59 -7.75
CA PHE A 277 4.05 10.80 -7.23
C PHE A 277 2.55 10.61 -7.17
N ILE A 278 1.98 10.82 -5.99
CA ILE A 278 0.57 10.64 -5.69
C ILE A 278 0.04 11.86 -4.92
N PRO A 279 -1.23 12.22 -5.09
CA PRO A 279 -1.89 13.17 -4.21
C PRO A 279 -1.97 12.66 -2.77
N THR A 280 -1.79 13.58 -1.84
CA THR A 280 -1.90 13.26 -0.40
C THR A 280 -3.36 13.16 0.04
N ASP A 281 -4.27 13.86 -0.65
CA ASP A 281 -5.69 13.81 -0.35
C ASP A 281 -6.33 12.54 -0.93
N SER A 282 -6.95 11.76 -0.06
CA SER A 282 -7.55 10.48 -0.41
C SER A 282 -8.84 10.59 -1.23
N GLY A 283 -9.43 11.80 -1.29
CA GLY A 283 -10.66 12.19 -1.98
C GLY A 283 -11.38 11.11 -2.80
N ASP A 284 -11.47 11.32 -4.12
CA ASP A 284 -12.14 10.42 -5.06
C ASP A 284 -11.11 9.77 -6.02
N LEU A 285 -9.85 9.70 -5.60
CA LEU A 285 -8.73 9.25 -6.45
C LEU A 285 -8.49 7.75 -6.33
N PHE A 286 -8.43 7.28 -5.09
CA PHE A 286 -8.08 5.92 -4.71
C PHE A 286 -9.14 5.37 -3.78
N ALA A 287 -9.71 4.23 -4.16
CA ALA A 287 -10.73 3.55 -3.38
C ALA A 287 -10.31 2.11 -3.13
N ARG A 288 -10.59 1.61 -1.94
CA ARG A 288 -10.46 0.21 -1.56
C ARG A 288 -11.84 -0.29 -1.21
N TYR A 289 -12.35 -1.22 -2.02
CA TYR A 289 -13.67 -1.80 -1.79
C TYR A 289 -13.55 -3.16 -1.16
N PHE A 290 -14.42 -3.44 -0.20
CA PHE A 290 -14.55 -4.75 0.44
C PHE A 290 -15.86 -5.42 0.07
N GLY A 291 -15.79 -6.66 -0.40
CA GLY A 291 -16.94 -7.52 -0.65
C GLY A 291 -17.38 -8.27 0.62
N PRO A 292 -18.63 -8.78 0.64
CA PRO A 292 -19.12 -9.60 1.74
C PRO A 292 -18.33 -10.91 1.85
N GLY A 293 -18.38 -11.53 3.03
CA GLY A 293 -17.80 -12.86 3.27
C GLY A 293 -18.50 -13.96 2.45
N SER A 294 -17.83 -15.10 2.31
CA SER A 294 -18.35 -16.28 1.60
C SER A 294 -19.30 -17.13 2.45
N THR A 295 -19.43 -16.82 3.74
CA THR A 295 -20.26 -17.57 4.68
C THR A 295 -21.74 -17.19 4.58
N PHE A 296 -22.62 -18.10 5.00
CA PHE A 296 -24.06 -17.82 5.08
C PHE A 296 -24.40 -16.72 6.10
N ASP A 297 -23.57 -16.54 7.13
CA ASP A 297 -23.75 -15.52 8.15
C ASP A 297 -23.51 -14.10 7.61
N ASP A 298 -22.71 -13.99 6.55
CA ASP A 298 -22.36 -12.71 5.91
C ASP A 298 -23.28 -12.35 4.74
N LEU A 299 -24.29 -13.19 4.44
CA LEU A 299 -25.23 -12.97 3.36
C LEU A 299 -25.99 -11.63 3.50
N GLY A 300 -25.81 -10.75 2.51
CA GLY A 300 -26.47 -9.44 2.49
C GLY A 300 -25.88 -8.41 3.47
N THR A 301 -24.78 -8.73 4.14
CA THR A 301 -24.05 -7.79 4.99
C THR A 301 -23.09 -6.92 4.18
N LEU A 302 -22.66 -5.80 4.75
CA LEU A 302 -21.59 -4.99 4.16
C LEU A 302 -20.26 -5.71 4.29
N GLY A 303 -19.45 -5.65 3.23
CA GLY A 303 -18.08 -6.12 3.22
C GLY A 303 -17.24 -5.55 4.36
N LYS A 304 -16.49 -6.42 5.04
CA LYS A 304 -15.54 -6.08 6.10
C LYS A 304 -14.12 -6.27 5.60
N GLU A 305 -13.18 -5.62 6.26
CA GLU A 305 -11.77 -5.74 5.91
C GLU A 305 -11.22 -7.16 6.12
N LEU A 306 -11.66 -7.83 7.18
CA LEU A 306 -11.22 -9.19 7.48
C LEU A 306 -12.36 -9.96 8.14
N TYR A 307 -12.63 -11.14 7.63
CA TYR A 307 -13.48 -12.14 8.26
C TYR A 307 -12.58 -13.20 8.86
N ALA A 308 -12.87 -13.56 10.12
CA ALA A 308 -12.14 -14.60 10.83
C ALA A 308 -13.13 -15.41 11.66
N THR A 309 -13.16 -16.71 11.44
CA THR A 309 -14.01 -17.65 12.15
C THR A 309 -13.15 -18.77 12.74
N GLU A 310 -13.51 -19.21 13.94
CA GLU A 310 -12.86 -20.33 14.60
C GLU A 310 -13.91 -21.41 14.85
N ARG A 311 -13.62 -22.65 14.43
CA ARG A 311 -14.53 -23.77 14.63
C ARG A 311 -13.77 -25.05 14.94
N MET A 312 -14.34 -25.88 15.81
CA MET A 312 -13.84 -27.24 15.99
C MET A 312 -14.13 -28.05 14.73
N ALA A 313 -13.13 -28.78 14.22
CA ALA A 313 -13.32 -29.70 13.11
C ALA A 313 -14.34 -30.78 13.48
N GLU A 314 -15.08 -31.30 12.50
CA GLU A 314 -16.13 -32.28 12.72
C GLU A 314 -15.60 -33.57 13.38
N ASP A 315 -14.38 -33.96 13.03
CA ASP A 315 -13.67 -35.11 13.61
C ASP A 315 -13.07 -34.84 15.00
N ARG A 316 -13.17 -33.60 15.49
CA ARG A 316 -12.60 -33.10 16.76
C ARG A 316 -11.10 -33.28 16.89
N ARG A 317 -10.38 -33.38 15.77
CA ARG A 317 -8.91 -33.52 15.77
C ARG A 317 -8.17 -32.19 15.65
N SER A 318 -8.86 -31.14 15.26
CA SER A 318 -8.27 -29.82 15.14
C SER A 318 -9.28 -28.71 15.39
N ILE A 319 -8.77 -27.55 15.77
CA ILE A 319 -9.52 -26.31 15.75
C ILE A 319 -9.11 -25.55 14.49
N LEU A 320 -10.06 -25.33 13.59
CA LEU A 320 -9.86 -24.62 12.33
C LEU A 320 -9.99 -23.12 12.58
N ILE A 321 -9.10 -22.36 11.96
CA ILE A 321 -9.11 -20.90 11.90
C ILE A 321 -9.25 -20.56 10.42
N GLU A 322 -10.44 -20.13 10.01
CA GLU A 322 -10.74 -19.76 8.63
C GLU A 322 -10.71 -18.24 8.54
N THR A 323 -9.91 -17.69 7.64
CA THR A 323 -9.89 -16.24 7.42
C THR A 323 -9.96 -15.88 5.96
N GLU A 324 -10.71 -14.84 5.66
CA GLU A 324 -10.89 -14.34 4.30
C GLU A 324 -10.97 -12.82 4.28
N SER A 325 -10.53 -12.24 3.17
CA SER A 325 -10.68 -10.83 2.86
C SER A 325 -10.96 -10.68 1.38
N ASN A 326 -12.03 -9.99 1.04
CA ASN A 326 -12.48 -9.81 -0.33
C ASN A 326 -12.29 -8.34 -0.66
N PHE A 327 -11.17 -7.97 -1.28
CA PHE A 327 -10.86 -6.57 -1.51
C PHE A 327 -10.35 -6.27 -2.92
N ILE A 328 -10.61 -5.06 -3.39
CA ILE A 328 -10.02 -4.52 -4.61
C ILE A 328 -9.57 -3.08 -4.41
N HIS A 329 -8.33 -2.78 -4.82
CA HIS A 329 -7.78 -1.42 -4.87
C HIS A 329 -8.02 -0.84 -6.25
N VAL A 330 -8.82 0.22 -6.31
CA VAL A 330 -9.29 0.87 -7.53
C VAL A 330 -8.65 2.25 -7.65
N LEU A 331 -7.99 2.48 -8.79
CA LEU A 331 -7.52 3.80 -9.19
C LEU A 331 -8.63 4.47 -10.02
N ARG A 332 -9.42 5.35 -9.40
CA ARG A 332 -10.52 6.05 -10.10
C ARG A 332 -9.98 7.11 -11.07
N ARG A 333 -8.83 7.72 -10.74
CA ARG A 333 -8.12 8.70 -11.62
C ARG A 333 -6.65 8.31 -11.79
N PRO A 334 -6.34 7.26 -12.56
CA PRO A 334 -4.98 6.73 -12.67
C PRO A 334 -4.00 7.72 -13.32
N GLN A 335 -4.49 8.68 -14.12
CA GLN A 335 -3.66 9.74 -14.72
C GLN A 335 -2.97 10.65 -13.69
N MET A 336 -3.47 10.68 -12.45
CA MET A 336 -2.88 11.49 -11.38
C MET A 336 -1.59 10.90 -10.84
N ILE A 337 -1.30 9.62 -11.10
CA ILE A 337 -0.06 8.99 -10.67
C ILE A 337 1.01 9.26 -11.73
N VAL A 338 2.06 9.98 -11.35
CA VAL A 338 3.22 10.26 -12.20
C VAL A 338 4.39 9.37 -11.78
N ARG A 339 5.10 8.78 -12.74
CA ARG A 339 6.35 8.04 -12.48
C ARG A 339 7.56 8.92 -12.74
N GLY A 340 8.36 9.16 -11.71
CA GLY A 340 9.70 9.71 -11.84
C GLY A 340 10.74 8.61 -12.04
N THR A 341 11.78 8.88 -12.82
CA THR A 341 12.90 7.95 -13.04
C THR A 341 14.23 8.69 -12.94
N VAL A 342 15.28 8.05 -12.39
CA VAL A 342 16.63 8.64 -12.25
C VAL A 342 17.36 8.78 -13.60
N ASN A 343 16.92 8.06 -14.63
CA ASN A 343 17.52 8.10 -15.96
C ASN A 343 16.41 8.17 -17.02
N ALA A 344 16.40 9.24 -17.82
CA ALA A 344 15.68 9.30 -19.09
C ALA A 344 16.59 9.84 -20.19
#